data_AF-A0A522RBE1-F1
#
_entry.id   AF-A0A522RBE1-F1
#
_cell.length_a   1.000
_cell.length_b   1.000
_cell.length_c   1.000
_cell.angle_alpha   90.00
_cell.angle_beta   90.00
_cell.angle_gamma   90.00
#
_symmetry.space_group_name_H-M   'P 1'
#
loop_
_entity.id
_entity.type
_entity.pdbx_description
1 polymer ?
#
loop_
_entity_poly.entity_id
_entity_poly.type
_entity_poly.pdbx_seq_one_letter_code
_entity_poly.pdbx_strand_id
1 'polypeptide(L)'
;MSAPAPFVQAMREAGVSLRLPGSGLAWLDVARAEALRAFAERGLPDQRNELWKYTSLRALAQHAYAAGDGGAVNRAVDAALLQLPYVRGPRVVFVNGIFRADLADLTVLPRGVSVRSLASALREAPEPLRFLLDKRADEDDDGFTLLNRALAADGLVLGVDAGVEVDDPLHIVHVGVAAQAAAALHVRSLFELGEGARLRVVEHHVGDAETGHLTNLVRNISLREKARLDWTIVQQAG
;
A
#
# COMPACT_ATOMS: atom_id res chain seq x y z
N MET A 1 -17.91 -3.27 28.50
CA MET A 1 -17.07 -2.80 27.38
C MET A 1 -18.00 -2.17 26.35
N SER A 2 -17.72 -0.95 25.89
CA SER A 2 -18.47 -0.34 24.78
C SER A 2 -18.32 -1.20 23.52
N ALA A 3 -19.35 -1.25 22.66
CA ALA A 3 -19.21 -1.89 21.35
C ALA A 3 -18.05 -1.23 20.57
N PRO A 4 -17.25 -2.02 19.82
CA PRO A 4 -16.20 -1.47 18.97
C PRO A 4 -16.80 -0.54 17.92
N ALA A 5 -16.02 0.47 17.49
CA ALA A 5 -16.46 1.40 16.47
C ALA A 5 -16.79 0.66 15.15
N PRO A 6 -17.79 1.11 14.36
CA PRO A 6 -18.19 0.48 13.09
C PRO A 6 -17.01 0.15 12.17
N PHE A 7 -16.05 1.06 12.05
CA PHE A 7 -14.83 0.85 11.28
C PHE A 7 -14.03 -0.37 11.76
N VAL A 8 -13.74 -0.44 13.07
CA VAL A 8 -12.95 -1.52 13.67
C VAL A 8 -13.66 -2.86 13.51
N GLN A 9 -14.97 -2.88 13.69
CA GLN A 9 -15.78 -4.09 13.49
C GLN A 9 -15.73 -4.56 12.04
N ALA A 10 -15.98 -3.68 11.07
CA ALA A 10 -15.95 -4.02 9.64
C ALA A 10 -14.58 -4.57 9.21
N MET A 11 -13.49 -3.94 9.66
CA MET A 11 -12.13 -4.40 9.37
C MET A 11 -11.79 -5.74 10.02
N ARG A 12 -12.27 -5.99 11.25
CA ARG A 12 -12.10 -7.29 11.93
C ARG A 12 -12.82 -8.41 11.20
N GLU A 13 -14.08 -8.18 10.81
CA GLU A 13 -14.88 -9.16 10.06
C GLU A 13 -14.26 -9.46 8.69
N ALA A 14 -13.79 -8.43 8.00
CA ALA A 14 -13.06 -8.57 6.76
C ALA A 14 -11.78 -9.41 6.90
N GLY A 15 -10.95 -9.14 7.90
CA GLY A 15 -9.69 -9.87 8.09
C GLY A 15 -9.85 -11.37 8.38
N VAL A 16 -11.02 -11.79 8.86
CA VAL A 16 -11.34 -13.21 9.07
C VAL A 16 -11.92 -13.87 7.81
N SER A 17 -12.63 -13.11 6.97
CA SER A 17 -13.40 -13.65 5.84
C SER A 17 -12.69 -13.54 4.49
N LEU A 18 -11.82 -12.54 4.32
CA LEU A 18 -11.14 -12.29 3.06
C LEU A 18 -10.06 -13.34 2.77
N ARG A 19 -9.93 -13.66 1.48
CA ARG A 19 -8.80 -14.41 0.94
C ARG A 19 -7.90 -13.43 0.21
N LEU A 20 -6.80 -13.07 0.84
CA LEU A 20 -5.83 -12.11 0.32
C LEU A 20 -4.72 -12.85 -0.45
N PRO A 21 -4.00 -12.18 -1.35
CA PRO A 21 -2.80 -12.76 -1.95
C PRO A 21 -1.83 -13.26 -0.88
N GLY A 22 -1.30 -14.47 -1.08
CA GLY A 22 -0.47 -15.18 -0.11
C GLY A 22 -1.23 -15.97 0.97
N SER A 23 -2.57 -15.97 0.99
CA SER A 23 -3.34 -16.87 1.88
C SER A 23 -2.95 -18.34 1.65
N GLY A 24 -2.72 -19.08 2.73
CA GLY A 24 -2.21 -20.45 2.71
C GLY A 24 -0.69 -20.53 2.97
N LEU A 25 0.04 -19.41 2.91
CA LEU A 25 1.41 -19.33 3.41
C LEU A 25 1.35 -19.22 4.93
N ALA A 26 1.66 -20.31 5.63
CA ALA A 26 1.46 -20.42 7.09
C ALA A 26 2.09 -19.26 7.89
N TRP A 27 3.30 -18.84 7.52
CA TRP A 27 3.98 -17.73 8.20
C TRP A 27 3.24 -16.39 7.99
N LEU A 28 2.70 -16.14 6.80
CA LEU A 28 1.99 -14.90 6.49
C LEU A 28 0.58 -14.89 7.10
N ASP A 29 -0.09 -16.04 7.10
CA ASP A 29 -1.40 -16.20 7.74
C ASP A 29 -1.30 -15.94 9.24
N VAL A 30 -0.26 -16.47 9.90
CA VAL A 30 0.02 -16.17 11.32
C VAL A 30 0.30 -14.69 11.53
N ALA A 31 1.18 -14.08 10.73
CA ALA A 31 1.52 -12.66 10.87
C ALA A 31 0.29 -11.74 10.68
N ARG A 32 -0.57 -12.03 9.69
CA ARG A 32 -1.82 -11.29 9.45
C ARG A 32 -2.81 -11.46 10.59
N ALA A 33 -2.97 -12.67 11.12
CA ALA A 33 -3.86 -12.94 12.24
C ALA A 33 -3.39 -12.25 13.53
N GLU A 34 -2.08 -12.26 13.82
CA GLU A 34 -1.49 -11.53 14.95
C GLU A 34 -1.73 -10.02 14.82
N ALA A 35 -1.48 -9.45 13.63
CA ALA A 35 -1.71 -8.03 13.38
C ALA A 35 -3.20 -7.63 13.49
N LEU A 36 -4.11 -8.46 12.98
CA LEU A 36 -5.55 -8.23 13.07
C LEU A 36 -6.03 -8.26 14.53
N ARG A 37 -5.53 -9.21 15.32
CA ARG A 37 -5.85 -9.30 16.75
C ARG A 37 -5.35 -8.06 17.49
N ALA A 38 -4.10 -7.65 17.24
CA ALA A 38 -3.54 -6.43 17.83
C ALA A 38 -4.35 -5.19 17.44
N PHE A 39 -4.79 -5.07 16.17
CA PHE A 39 -5.67 -3.98 15.73
C PHE A 39 -7.03 -4.03 16.42
N ALA A 40 -7.64 -5.21 16.59
CA ALA A 40 -8.93 -5.35 17.26
C ALA A 40 -8.86 -4.97 18.74
N GLU A 41 -7.71 -5.19 19.39
CA GLU A 41 -7.46 -4.81 20.78
C GLU A 41 -7.14 -3.31 20.93
N ARG A 42 -6.28 -2.76 20.06
CA ARG A 42 -5.79 -1.37 20.15
C ARG A 42 -6.70 -0.35 19.47
N GLY A 43 -7.43 -0.75 18.44
CA GLY A 43 -8.31 0.09 17.64
C GLY A 43 -7.57 1.08 16.74
N LEU A 44 -8.28 2.15 16.37
CA LEU A 44 -7.68 3.30 15.68
C LEU A 44 -6.77 4.09 16.63
N PRO A 45 -5.72 4.74 16.12
CA PRO A 45 -4.92 5.65 16.92
C PRO A 45 -5.78 6.71 17.60
N ASP A 46 -5.41 7.10 18.82
CA ASP A 46 -6.05 8.20 19.52
C ASP A 46 -5.10 9.41 19.66
N GLN A 47 -5.60 10.51 20.21
CA GLN A 47 -4.83 11.75 20.38
C GLN A 47 -3.67 11.62 21.38
N ARG A 48 -3.51 10.47 22.06
CA ARG A 48 -2.37 10.20 22.93
C ARG A 48 -1.15 9.73 22.15
N ASN A 49 -1.36 9.23 20.92
CA ASN A 49 -0.27 9.01 19.98
C ASN A 49 0.19 10.36 19.41
N GLU A 50 1.48 10.68 19.55
CA GLU A 50 2.04 11.97 19.12
C GLU A 50 1.78 12.27 17.62
N LEU A 51 1.73 11.23 16.78
CA LEU A 51 1.43 11.34 15.34
C LEU A 51 -0.03 11.73 15.06
N TRP A 52 -0.94 11.51 16.02
CA TRP A 52 -2.39 11.66 15.85
C TRP A 52 -3.01 12.72 16.77
N LYS A 53 -2.19 13.42 17.55
CA LYS A 53 -2.63 14.47 18.49
C LYS A 53 -3.54 15.53 17.86
N TYR A 54 -3.30 15.88 16.59
CA TYR A 54 -4.02 16.94 15.88
C TYR A 54 -4.99 16.43 14.81
N THR A 55 -5.15 15.11 14.65
CA THR A 55 -6.00 14.52 13.60
C THR A 55 -7.12 13.71 14.22
N SER A 56 -8.35 14.22 14.15
CA SER A 56 -9.53 13.52 14.66
C SER A 56 -9.95 12.37 13.74
N LEU A 57 -9.94 11.15 14.26
CA LEU A 57 -10.40 9.95 13.54
C LEU A 57 -11.87 9.60 13.78
N ARG A 58 -12.64 10.47 14.45
CA ARG A 58 -14.03 10.17 14.85
C ARG A 58 -14.94 9.90 13.65
N ALA A 59 -14.82 10.71 12.58
CA ALA A 59 -15.61 10.52 11.36
C ALA A 59 -15.29 9.17 10.71
N LEU A 60 -14.00 8.84 10.59
CA LEU A 60 -13.55 7.56 10.05
C LEU A 60 -14.08 6.39 10.88
N ALA A 61 -13.99 6.47 12.21
CA ALA A 61 -14.44 5.41 13.12
C ALA A 61 -15.93 5.07 12.98
N GLN A 62 -16.76 6.05 12.61
CA GLN A 62 -18.22 5.91 12.49
C GLN A 62 -18.67 5.32 11.16
N HIS A 63 -17.82 5.28 10.14
CA HIS A 63 -18.15 4.73 8.82
C HIS A 63 -17.75 3.27 8.73
N ALA A 64 -18.63 2.44 8.16
CA ALA A 64 -18.32 1.07 7.79
C ALA A 64 -17.79 1.06 6.35
N TYR A 65 -16.54 0.65 6.17
CA TYR A 65 -15.91 0.53 4.86
C TYR A 65 -15.89 -0.95 4.45
N ALA A 66 -16.11 -1.21 3.16
CA ALA A 66 -15.71 -2.48 2.57
C ALA A 66 -14.18 -2.61 2.63
N ALA A 67 -13.66 -3.81 2.87
CA ALA A 67 -12.21 -4.04 2.83
C ALA A 67 -11.77 -4.37 1.40
N GLY A 68 -11.24 -3.36 0.72
CA GLY A 68 -10.85 -3.42 -0.67
C GLY A 68 -12.00 -3.23 -1.67
N ASP A 69 -11.64 -3.26 -2.96
CA ASP A 69 -12.56 -3.13 -4.08
C ASP A 69 -12.32 -4.25 -5.10
N GLY A 70 -13.14 -5.30 -5.03
CA GLY A 70 -13.02 -6.46 -5.93
C GLY A 70 -13.24 -6.14 -7.42
N GLY A 71 -13.85 -4.99 -7.73
CA GLY A 71 -14.06 -4.53 -9.10
C GLY A 71 -12.90 -3.72 -9.69
N ALA A 72 -11.91 -3.34 -8.88
CA ALA A 72 -10.83 -2.41 -9.25
C ALA A 72 -10.07 -2.81 -10.52
N VAL A 73 -9.88 -4.12 -10.73
CA VAL A 73 -9.18 -4.68 -11.90
C VAL A 73 -9.85 -4.31 -13.23
N ASN A 74 -11.16 -4.06 -13.23
CA ASN A 74 -11.96 -3.78 -14.43
C ASN A 74 -12.45 -2.33 -14.50
N ARG A 75 -12.13 -1.47 -13.53
CA ARG A 75 -12.60 -0.09 -13.54
C ARG A 75 -11.92 0.70 -14.65
N ALA A 76 -12.71 1.47 -15.39
CA ALA A 76 -12.20 2.40 -16.37
C ALA A 76 -11.42 3.52 -15.67
N VAL A 77 -10.33 3.95 -16.28
CA VAL A 77 -9.50 5.07 -15.83
C VAL A 77 -9.24 5.95 -17.03
N ASP A 78 -9.48 7.25 -16.86
CA ASP A 78 -9.05 8.23 -17.87
C ASP A 78 -7.52 8.29 -17.89
N ALA A 79 -6.94 8.00 -19.05
CA ALA A 79 -5.49 8.02 -19.25
C ALA A 79 -4.88 9.40 -18.99
N ALA A 80 -5.67 10.48 -19.08
CA ALA A 80 -5.21 11.83 -18.74
C ALA A 80 -4.84 11.96 -17.25
N LEU A 81 -5.54 11.26 -16.35
CA LEU A 81 -5.25 11.26 -14.91
C LEU A 81 -3.89 10.61 -14.60
N LEU A 82 -3.41 9.74 -15.48
CA LEU A 82 -2.13 9.05 -15.31
C LEU A 82 -0.93 9.92 -15.67
N GLN A 83 -1.15 11.07 -16.29
CA GLN A 83 -0.11 11.97 -16.74
C GLN A 83 0.25 12.98 -15.66
N LEU A 84 1.54 13.24 -15.52
CA LEU A 84 2.04 14.35 -14.72
C LEU A 84 3.10 15.07 -15.57
N PRO A 85 2.89 16.35 -15.95
CA PRO A 85 3.82 17.05 -16.82
C PRO A 85 5.26 16.98 -16.31
N TYR A 86 6.19 16.79 -17.24
CA TYR A 86 7.64 16.68 -16.98
C TYR A 86 8.10 15.44 -16.19
N VAL A 87 7.18 14.55 -15.80
CA VAL A 87 7.53 13.23 -15.26
C VAL A 87 7.54 12.22 -16.39
N ARG A 88 8.74 11.72 -16.71
CA ARG A 88 8.98 10.66 -17.69
C ARG A 88 9.59 9.46 -16.96
N GLY A 89 9.53 8.29 -17.57
CA GLY A 89 10.13 7.07 -17.02
C GLY A 89 9.11 5.95 -16.83
N PRO A 90 9.51 4.86 -16.15
CA PRO A 90 8.62 3.75 -15.90
C PRO A 90 7.45 4.16 -15.00
N ARG A 91 6.25 3.66 -15.31
CA ARG A 91 5.02 3.95 -14.56
C ARG A 91 4.40 2.67 -13.99
N VAL A 92 4.03 2.76 -12.71
CA VAL A 92 3.24 1.76 -11.98
C VAL A 92 1.90 2.41 -11.64
N VAL A 93 0.79 1.71 -11.86
CA VAL A 93 -0.55 2.25 -11.59
C VAL A 93 -1.30 1.33 -10.62
N PHE A 94 -1.85 1.92 -9.57
CA PHE A 94 -2.79 1.30 -8.65
C PHE A 94 -4.16 1.96 -8.81
N VAL A 95 -5.19 1.17 -9.11
CA VAL A 95 -6.58 1.63 -9.15
C VAL A 95 -7.28 1.07 -7.94
N ASN A 96 -7.81 1.93 -7.08
CA ASN A 96 -8.41 1.54 -5.79
C ASN A 96 -7.54 0.51 -5.03
N GLY A 97 -6.23 0.77 -4.99
CA GLY A 97 -5.25 -0.04 -4.26
C GLY A 97 -4.78 -1.34 -4.94
N ILE A 98 -5.28 -1.68 -6.13
CA ILE A 98 -4.89 -2.89 -6.88
C ILE A 98 -4.00 -2.52 -8.07
N PHE A 99 -2.90 -3.27 -8.28
CA PHE A 99 -2.00 -3.03 -9.40
C PHE A 99 -2.68 -3.31 -10.76
N ARG A 100 -2.54 -2.38 -11.72
CA ARG A 100 -3.08 -2.47 -13.09
C ARG A 100 -1.96 -2.56 -14.12
N ALA A 101 -1.61 -3.78 -14.47
CA ALA A 101 -0.54 -4.07 -15.44
C ALA A 101 -0.82 -3.47 -16.84
N ASP A 102 -2.09 -3.37 -17.23
CA ASP A 102 -2.54 -2.79 -18.49
C ASP A 102 -2.42 -1.26 -18.55
N LEU A 103 -2.26 -0.59 -17.39
CA LEU A 103 -2.05 0.87 -17.28
C LEU A 103 -0.59 1.23 -16.95
N ALA A 104 0.19 0.24 -16.52
CA ALA A 104 1.61 0.36 -16.22
C ALA A 104 2.44 0.45 -17.51
N ASP A 105 3.56 1.14 -17.44
CA ASP A 105 4.60 1.11 -18.47
C ASP A 105 5.94 0.80 -17.82
N LEU A 106 6.33 -0.47 -17.88
CA LEU A 106 7.61 -0.94 -17.34
C LEU A 106 8.60 -1.28 -18.46
N THR A 107 8.30 -0.91 -19.71
CA THR A 107 9.12 -1.24 -20.88
C THR A 107 10.46 -0.50 -20.89
N VAL A 108 10.49 0.67 -20.24
CA VAL A 108 11.66 1.54 -20.08
C VAL A 108 12.39 1.32 -18.75
N LEU A 109 12.08 0.25 -18.02
CA LEU A 109 12.73 -0.04 -16.74
C LEU A 109 14.23 -0.35 -16.96
N PRO A 110 15.16 0.36 -16.30
CA PRO A 110 16.58 0.12 -16.49
C PRO A 110 17.02 -1.28 -16.05
N ARG A 111 18.12 -1.76 -16.63
CA ARG A 111 18.76 -3.01 -16.19
C ARG A 111 19.18 -2.88 -14.72
N GLY A 112 18.92 -3.94 -13.96
CA GLY A 112 19.21 -3.98 -12.52
C GLY A 112 18.15 -3.33 -11.65
N VAL A 113 17.01 -2.94 -12.23
CA VAL A 113 15.79 -2.61 -11.48
C VAL A 113 14.77 -3.71 -11.71
N SER A 114 14.11 -4.15 -10.64
CA SER A 114 13.02 -5.12 -10.69
C SER A 114 11.78 -4.53 -10.03
N VAL A 115 10.62 -4.71 -10.68
CA VAL A 115 9.33 -4.19 -10.21
C VAL A 115 8.28 -5.27 -10.38
N ARG A 116 7.56 -5.61 -9.31
CA ARG A 116 6.43 -6.54 -9.34
C ARG A 116 5.34 -6.07 -8.37
N SER A 117 4.09 -6.42 -8.64
CA SER A 117 3.03 -6.27 -7.63
C SER A 117 3.30 -7.20 -6.44
N LEU A 118 3.01 -6.77 -5.22
CA LEU A 118 3.09 -7.61 -4.02
C LEU A 118 2.24 -8.87 -4.17
N ALA A 119 1.05 -8.75 -4.77
CA ALA A 119 0.17 -9.89 -4.99
C ALA A 119 0.81 -10.99 -5.85
N SER A 120 1.52 -10.62 -6.94
CA SER A 120 2.24 -11.60 -7.77
C SER A 120 3.49 -12.14 -7.10
N ALA A 121 4.24 -11.28 -6.39
CA ALA A 121 5.44 -11.73 -5.66
C ALA A 121 5.10 -12.79 -4.61
N LEU A 122 3.99 -12.62 -3.87
CA LEU A 122 3.48 -13.59 -2.91
C LEU A 122 3.01 -14.91 -3.53
N ARG A 123 2.55 -14.90 -4.80
CA ARG A 123 2.15 -16.12 -5.51
C ARG A 123 3.33 -16.90 -6.08
N GLU A 124 4.35 -16.18 -6.54
CA GLU A 124 5.42 -16.78 -7.34
C GLU A 124 6.70 -17.06 -6.55
N ALA A 125 7.09 -16.14 -5.66
CA ALA A 125 8.32 -16.22 -4.89
C ALA A 125 8.15 -15.52 -3.52
N PRO A 126 7.38 -16.11 -2.58
CA PRO A 126 7.07 -15.47 -1.31
C PRO A 126 8.23 -15.46 -0.30
N GLU A 127 9.14 -16.43 -0.35
CA GLU A 127 10.21 -16.63 0.63
C GLU A 127 11.13 -15.42 0.85
N PRO A 128 11.61 -14.71 -0.20
CA PRO A 128 12.37 -13.48 -0.02
C PRO A 128 11.64 -12.40 0.77
N LEU A 129 10.30 -12.39 0.73
CA LEU A 129 9.48 -11.38 1.41
C LEU A 129 9.28 -11.70 2.89
N ARG A 130 9.55 -12.95 3.31
CA ARG A 130 9.25 -13.43 4.65
C ARG A 130 9.89 -12.55 5.73
N PHE A 131 11.16 -12.19 5.59
CA PHE A 131 11.84 -11.36 6.60
C PHE A 131 11.17 -10.01 6.83
N LEU A 132 10.54 -9.44 5.80
CA LEU A 132 9.88 -8.13 5.87
C LEU A 132 8.41 -8.23 6.30
N LEU A 133 7.74 -9.34 5.97
CA LEU A 133 6.31 -9.54 6.17
C LEU A 133 5.96 -10.38 7.41
N ASP A 134 6.82 -11.31 7.81
CA ASP A 134 6.74 -12.17 9.02
C ASP A 134 7.29 -11.43 10.26
N LYS A 135 6.97 -10.13 10.37
CA LYS A 135 7.33 -9.32 11.53
C LYS A 135 6.15 -9.24 12.47
N ARG A 136 6.39 -9.52 13.74
CA ARG A 136 5.40 -9.37 14.81
C ARG A 136 5.00 -7.90 14.95
N ALA A 137 3.78 -7.68 15.43
CA ALA A 137 3.32 -6.37 15.82
C ALA A 137 4.23 -5.81 16.91
N ASP A 138 4.74 -4.60 16.71
CA ASP A 138 5.54 -3.86 17.68
C ASP A 138 4.64 -3.00 18.58
N GLU A 139 5.15 -2.50 19.69
CA GLU A 139 4.45 -1.51 20.53
C GLU A 139 4.30 -0.18 19.78
N ASP A 140 5.27 0.16 18.93
CA ASP A 140 5.26 1.38 18.11
C ASP A 140 4.32 1.30 16.89
N ASP A 141 3.80 0.12 16.54
CA ASP A 141 2.85 -0.03 15.43
C ASP A 141 1.50 0.62 15.80
N ASP A 142 1.14 1.67 15.07
CA ASP A 142 -0.17 2.30 15.18
C ASP A 142 -1.28 1.46 14.51
N GLY A 143 -2.54 1.82 14.77
CA GLY A 143 -3.68 1.07 14.26
C GLY A 143 -3.72 0.94 12.73
N PHE A 144 -3.25 1.94 11.98
CA PHE A 144 -3.21 1.86 10.51
C PHE A 144 -2.10 0.94 10.02
N THR A 145 -0.97 0.90 10.71
CA THR A 145 0.14 -0.01 10.41
C THR A 145 -0.28 -1.45 10.66
N LEU A 146 -0.92 -1.74 11.80
CA LEU A 146 -1.46 -3.07 12.11
C LEU A 146 -2.52 -3.50 11.10
N LEU A 147 -3.42 -2.59 10.74
CA LEU A 147 -4.45 -2.86 9.75
C LEU A 147 -3.87 -3.14 8.37
N ASN A 148 -2.85 -2.38 7.94
CA ASN A 148 -2.15 -2.63 6.69
C ASN A 148 -1.42 -3.98 6.71
N ARG A 149 -0.74 -4.34 7.81
CA ARG A 149 -0.12 -5.66 7.97
C ARG A 149 -1.13 -6.80 7.83
N ALA A 150 -2.33 -6.64 8.41
CA ALA A 150 -3.39 -7.63 8.34
C ALA A 150 -4.04 -7.72 6.95
N LEU A 151 -4.34 -6.57 6.32
CA LEU A 151 -5.26 -6.49 5.19
C LEU A 151 -4.65 -6.04 3.86
N ALA A 152 -3.33 -5.80 3.79
CA ALA A 152 -2.69 -5.42 2.53
C ALA A 152 -2.96 -6.48 1.45
N ALA A 153 -3.68 -6.04 0.42
CA ALA A 153 -4.12 -6.88 -0.70
C ALA A 153 -3.11 -6.83 -1.85
N ASP A 154 -2.45 -5.68 -2.03
CA ASP A 154 -1.44 -5.50 -3.07
C ASP A 154 -0.44 -4.40 -2.68
N GLY A 155 0.42 -4.03 -3.61
CA GLY A 155 1.41 -2.97 -3.49
C GLY A 155 2.59 -3.24 -4.41
N LEU A 156 3.72 -2.61 -4.14
CA LEU A 156 4.91 -2.74 -4.98
C LEU A 156 6.00 -3.55 -4.29
N VAL A 157 6.66 -4.44 -4.99
CA VAL A 157 7.97 -5.00 -4.59
C VAL A 157 8.98 -4.49 -5.60
N LEU A 158 9.90 -3.66 -5.12
CA LEU A 158 10.93 -3.03 -5.93
C LEU A 158 12.32 -3.36 -5.40
N GLY A 159 13.19 -3.84 -6.29
CA GLY A 159 14.62 -4.01 -6.04
C GLY A 159 15.45 -3.18 -7.00
N VAL A 160 16.50 -2.51 -6.49
CA VAL A 160 17.55 -1.86 -7.29
C VAL A 160 18.88 -2.49 -6.93
N ASP A 161 19.57 -3.04 -7.92
CA ASP A 161 20.89 -3.67 -7.74
C ASP A 161 21.94 -2.64 -7.30
N ALA A 162 23.02 -3.13 -6.68
CA ALA A 162 24.12 -2.27 -6.22
C ALA A 162 24.73 -1.46 -7.37
N GLY A 163 25.02 -0.19 -7.11
CA GLY A 163 25.63 0.75 -8.05
C GLY A 163 24.73 1.22 -9.19
N VAL A 164 23.47 0.76 -9.28
CA VAL A 164 22.54 1.21 -10.32
C VAL A 164 22.02 2.61 -9.99
N GLU A 165 22.17 3.52 -10.95
CA GLU A 165 21.57 4.86 -10.92
C GLU A 165 20.44 4.92 -11.94
N VAL A 166 19.22 5.20 -11.45
CA VAL A 166 18.03 5.30 -12.29
C VAL A 166 17.84 6.75 -12.72
N ASP A 167 18.09 7.02 -14.01
CA ASP A 167 18.06 8.37 -14.58
C ASP A 167 16.67 9.01 -14.50
N ASP A 168 15.63 8.37 -15.05
CA ASP A 168 14.25 8.85 -14.98
C ASP A 168 13.55 8.33 -13.70
N PRO A 169 12.70 9.13 -13.04
CA PRO A 169 12.01 8.67 -11.84
C PRO A 169 11.03 7.52 -12.12
N LEU A 170 10.85 6.65 -11.13
CA LEU A 170 9.71 5.75 -11.10
C LEU A 170 8.44 6.54 -10.75
N HIS A 171 7.48 6.54 -11.65
CA HIS A 171 6.17 7.18 -11.44
C HIS A 171 5.19 6.16 -10.87
N ILE A 172 4.79 6.33 -9.61
CA ILE A 172 3.77 5.49 -8.96
C ILE A 172 2.48 6.30 -8.90
N VAL A 173 1.45 5.85 -9.61
CA VAL A 173 0.15 6.53 -9.64
C VAL A 173 -0.88 5.75 -8.81
N HIS A 174 -1.46 6.41 -7.82
CA HIS A 174 -2.62 5.94 -7.07
C HIS A 174 -3.86 6.66 -7.60
N VAL A 175 -4.75 5.91 -8.24
CA VAL A 175 -6.00 6.41 -8.81
C VAL A 175 -7.17 5.97 -7.94
N GLY A 176 -7.86 6.94 -7.34
CA GLY A 176 -9.17 6.74 -6.74
C GLY A 176 -10.27 6.86 -7.79
N VAL A 177 -11.11 5.86 -7.94
CA VAL A 177 -12.27 5.91 -8.84
C VAL A 177 -13.53 5.43 -8.13
N ALA A 178 -14.68 5.94 -8.56
CA ALA A 178 -15.96 5.60 -7.98
C ALA A 178 -16.16 4.08 -7.86
N ALA A 179 -16.49 3.63 -6.65
CA ALA A 179 -16.85 2.26 -6.33
C ALA A 179 -18.31 2.11 -5.90
N GLN A 180 -18.78 0.86 -5.82
CA GLN A 180 -20.15 0.54 -5.39
C GLN A 180 -20.38 0.85 -3.90
N ALA A 181 -19.31 0.86 -3.11
CA ALA A 181 -19.32 1.17 -1.69
C ALA A 181 -18.01 1.89 -1.31
N ALA A 182 -18.06 2.68 -0.25
CA ALA A 182 -16.85 3.21 0.39
C ALA A 182 -15.96 2.04 0.80
N ALA A 183 -14.68 2.10 0.42
CA ALA A 183 -13.73 1.03 0.66
C ALA A 183 -12.46 1.53 1.34
N ALA A 184 -11.96 0.72 2.28
CA ALA A 184 -10.66 0.86 2.90
C ALA A 184 -9.65 0.03 2.09
N LEU A 185 -8.67 0.72 1.53
CA LEU A 185 -7.70 0.20 0.57
C LEU A 185 -6.35 0.12 1.27
N HIS A 186 -5.84 -1.09 1.48
CA HIS A 186 -4.57 -1.34 2.15
C HIS A 186 -3.52 -1.74 1.13
N VAL A 187 -2.54 -0.86 0.91
CA VAL A 187 -1.45 -1.08 -0.05
C VAL A 187 -0.14 -1.12 0.71
N ARG A 188 0.67 -2.16 0.47
CA ARG A 188 1.96 -2.32 1.14
C ARG A 188 3.07 -2.48 0.13
N SER A 189 4.00 -1.54 0.14
CA SER A 189 5.12 -1.53 -0.81
C SER A 189 6.45 -1.76 -0.11
N LEU A 190 7.32 -2.53 -0.74
CA LEU A 190 8.66 -2.92 -0.29
C LEU A 190 9.67 -2.37 -1.31
N PHE A 191 10.64 -1.60 -0.81
CA PHE A 191 11.72 -1.02 -1.61
C PHE A 191 13.05 -1.49 -1.04
N GLU A 192 13.87 -2.14 -1.86
CA GLU A 192 15.22 -2.56 -1.49
C GLU A 192 16.23 -1.96 -2.48
N LEU A 193 17.09 -1.09 -1.98
CA LEU A 193 18.14 -0.45 -2.79
C LEU A 193 19.51 -0.99 -2.34
N GLY A 194 20.23 -1.61 -3.28
CA GLY A 194 21.58 -2.12 -3.11
C GLY A 194 22.61 -1.03 -2.81
N GLU A 195 23.82 -1.43 -2.45
CA GLU A 195 24.89 -0.49 -2.07
C GLU A 195 25.14 0.54 -3.19
N GLY A 196 25.15 1.83 -2.84
CA GLY A 196 25.37 2.91 -3.80
C GLY A 196 24.27 3.12 -4.84
N ALA A 197 23.16 2.38 -4.78
CA ALA A 197 22.05 2.51 -5.72
C ALA A 197 21.30 3.85 -5.55
N ARG A 198 20.75 4.39 -6.64
CA ARG A 198 20.04 5.67 -6.64
C ARG A 198 18.72 5.55 -7.39
N LEU A 199 17.63 5.92 -6.72
CA LEU A 199 16.29 5.95 -7.30
C LEU A 199 15.57 7.24 -6.92
N ARG A 200 14.85 7.80 -7.88
CA ARG A 200 13.86 8.85 -7.62
C ARG A 200 12.47 8.27 -7.82
N VAL A 201 11.56 8.55 -6.89
CA VAL A 201 10.15 8.16 -6.97
C VAL A 201 9.29 9.41 -7.00
N VAL A 202 8.34 9.43 -7.94
CA VAL A 202 7.22 10.37 -7.94
C VAL A 202 5.96 9.58 -7.64
N GLU A 203 5.41 9.78 -6.44
CA GLU A 203 4.13 9.23 -6.01
C GLU A 203 3.03 10.23 -6.34
N HIS A 204 2.10 9.85 -7.20
CA HIS A 204 1.06 10.71 -7.74
C HIS A 204 -0.31 10.20 -7.33
N HIS A 205 -1.06 10.99 -6.56
CA HIS A 205 -2.41 10.68 -6.13
C HIS A 205 -3.40 11.50 -6.95
N VAL A 206 -4.32 10.81 -7.62
CA VAL A 206 -5.32 11.39 -8.51
C VAL A 206 -6.66 10.68 -8.36
N GLY A 207 -7.71 11.35 -8.83
CA GLY A 207 -9.03 10.77 -8.97
C GLY A 207 -10.07 11.42 -8.08
N ASP A 208 -11.31 10.98 -8.26
CA ASP A 208 -12.47 11.62 -7.66
C ASP A 208 -12.77 11.02 -6.28
N ALA A 209 -12.80 11.89 -5.27
CA ALA A 209 -13.06 11.54 -3.88
C ALA A 209 -14.54 11.27 -3.59
N GLU A 210 -15.44 11.39 -4.57
CA GLU A 210 -16.89 11.29 -4.37
C GLU A 210 -17.36 10.01 -3.66
N THR A 211 -16.68 8.87 -3.83
CA THR A 211 -17.05 7.60 -3.17
C THR A 211 -16.38 7.35 -1.81
N GLY A 212 -15.65 8.34 -1.27
CA GLY A 212 -15.19 8.32 0.11
C GLY A 212 -14.26 7.15 0.44
N HIS A 213 -13.25 6.89 -0.39
CA HIS A 213 -12.25 5.86 -0.13
C HIS A 213 -11.28 6.24 1.00
N LEU A 214 -10.93 5.27 1.84
CA LEU A 214 -9.80 5.38 2.74
C LEU A 214 -8.62 4.65 2.12
N THR A 215 -7.56 5.37 1.77
CA THR A 215 -6.32 4.74 1.29
C THR A 215 -5.28 4.72 2.42
N ASN A 216 -4.83 3.52 2.78
CA ASN A 216 -3.80 3.29 3.78
C ASN A 216 -2.56 2.70 3.09
N LEU A 217 -1.59 3.56 2.79
CA LEU A 217 -0.33 3.21 2.13
C LEU A 217 0.79 3.03 3.16
N VAL A 218 1.39 1.84 3.20
CA VAL A 218 2.59 1.57 4.00
C VAL A 218 3.76 1.24 3.08
N ARG A 219 4.92 1.81 3.40
CA ARG A 219 6.17 1.63 2.65
C ARG A 219 7.23 1.09 3.59
N ASN A 220 7.79 -0.07 3.30
CA ASN A 220 9.00 -0.57 3.93
C ASN A 220 10.17 -0.30 2.99
N ILE A 221 11.12 0.52 3.44
CA ILE A 221 12.25 0.98 2.63
C ILE A 221 13.54 0.50 3.30
N SER A 222 14.34 -0.25 2.54
CA SER A 222 15.66 -0.74 2.96
C SER A 222 16.72 -0.13 2.05
N LEU A 223 17.55 0.75 2.60
CA LEU A 223 18.67 1.39 1.89
C LEU A 223 19.98 0.79 2.39
N ARG A 224 20.77 0.20 1.49
CA ARG A 224 22.14 -0.24 1.82
C ARG A 224 23.09 0.95 1.87
N GLU A 225 24.35 0.69 2.24
CA GLU A 225 25.36 1.75 2.39
C GLU A 225 25.43 2.63 1.13
N LYS A 226 25.48 3.96 1.31
CA LYS A 226 25.53 4.97 0.24
C LYS A 226 24.35 4.96 -0.76
N ALA A 227 23.33 4.11 -0.57
CA ALA A 227 22.13 4.15 -1.38
C ALA A 227 21.34 5.44 -1.13
N ARG A 228 20.63 5.93 -2.15
CA ARG A 228 19.80 7.14 -2.06
C ARG A 228 18.44 6.91 -2.70
N LEU A 229 17.41 7.36 -1.98
CA LEU A 229 16.03 7.39 -2.44
C LEU A 229 15.49 8.80 -2.25
N ASP A 230 15.16 9.46 -3.35
CA ASP A 230 14.41 10.72 -3.32
C ASP A 230 12.94 10.43 -3.58
N TRP A 231 12.05 10.93 -2.73
CA TRP A 231 10.63 10.65 -2.81
C TRP A 231 9.82 11.95 -2.86
N THR A 232 9.10 12.15 -3.95
CA THR A 232 8.20 13.29 -4.13
C THR A 232 6.77 12.81 -4.16
N ILE A 233 5.89 13.41 -3.35
CA ILE A 233 4.46 13.13 -3.35
C ILE A 233 3.73 14.31 -3.99
N VAL A 234 2.90 14.02 -4.99
CA VAL A 234 2.01 14.97 -5.63
C VAL A 234 0.59 14.48 -5.39
N GLN A 235 -0.23 15.31 -4.76
CA GLN A 235 -1.64 15.02 -4.53
C GLN A 235 -2.49 16.04 -5.27
N GLN A 236 -3.22 15.57 -6.27
CA GLN A 236 -4.21 16.35 -7.00
C GLN A 236 -5.58 15.96 -6.45
N ALA A 237 -6.14 16.81 -5.59
CA ALA A 237 -7.52 16.67 -5.17
C ALA A 237 -8.43 17.04 -6.33
N GLY A 238 -9.28 16.10 -6.74
CA GLY A 238 -10.51 16.40 -7.48
C GLY A 238 -11.54 17.05 -6.57
#